data_AF-A0AAI9MUX0-F1
#
_entry.id   AF-A0AAI9MUX0-F1
#
_cell.length_a   1.000
_cell.length_b   1.000
_cell.length_c   1.000
_cell.angle_alpha   90.00
_cell.angle_beta   90.00
_cell.angle_gamma   90.00
#
_symmetry.space_group_name_H-M   'P 1'
#
loop_
_entity.id
_entity.type
_entity.pdbx_description
1 polymer ?
#
loop_
_entity_poly.entity_id
_entity_poly.type
_entity_poly.pdbx_seq_one_letter_code
_entity_poly.pdbx_strand_id
1 'polypeptide(L)'
;MLYPVLCTTDPATSTHRAKVIGCHLIEVSFSDLDEGVAQVREALIELLSRGDDILPGDVDSIEMSETDRVIYVEVDNASILENTAKSEKVTVTLPSVLLKKIDKTVESSVRFKSRSNFLLQSAQNMLTKISETRALSSMNQVLSIPNVFGLSELTPKDELYFIYKIAYIHKFIEDAKESKSNTITITLHNRTSDFNRIHSGIQYPFDGLVLFCNDWDLEFLFEKLKGVLNSKGFNVIKGELRRSGKIFHQRLDVTWDEDQKLITTDIETKKYTFSTRFVEDYLISLGVFFVDDKMSVPENLRLSSVL
;
A
#
# COMPACT_ATOMS: atom_id res chain seq x y z
N MET A 1 -16.69 -8.87 0.47
CA MET A 1 -16.07 -9.45 1.69
C MET A 1 -16.88 -10.65 2.13
N LEU A 2 -16.21 -11.70 2.62
CA LEU A 2 -16.87 -12.92 3.11
C LEU A 2 -16.88 -12.92 4.64
N TYR A 3 -18.06 -13.10 5.23
CA TYR A 3 -18.24 -13.19 6.67
C TYR A 3 -18.59 -14.62 7.06
N PRO A 4 -17.82 -15.26 7.96
CA PRO A 4 -18.17 -16.57 8.48
C PRO A 4 -19.37 -16.47 9.41
N VAL A 5 -20.34 -17.36 9.21
CA VAL A 5 -21.60 -17.42 9.94
C VAL A 5 -21.74 -18.82 10.50
N LEU A 6 -21.86 -18.92 11.82
CA LEU A 6 -22.13 -20.16 12.51
C LEU A 6 -23.64 -20.42 12.45
N CYS A 7 -24.02 -21.52 11.83
CA CYS A 7 -25.37 -22.04 11.80
C CYS A 7 -25.49 -23.18 12.81
N THR A 8 -26.31 -22.96 13.84
CA THR A 8 -26.63 -23.97 14.86
C THR A 8 -28.07 -24.42 14.69
N THR A 9 -28.35 -25.70 14.90
CA THR A 9 -29.72 -26.23 14.90
C THR A 9 -30.08 -26.64 16.30
N ASP A 10 -31.19 -26.15 16.83
CA ASP A 10 -31.73 -26.64 18.08
C ASP A 10 -32.54 -27.93 17.83
N PRO A 11 -32.05 -29.10 18.27
CA PRO A 11 -32.72 -30.37 18.01
C PRO A 11 -34.06 -30.52 18.74
N ALA A 12 -34.33 -29.71 19.77
CA ALA A 12 -35.58 -29.78 20.52
C ALA A 12 -36.71 -28.99 19.85
N THR A 13 -36.38 -27.92 19.12
CA THR A 13 -37.36 -26.99 18.53
C THR A 13 -37.33 -26.99 17.00
N SER A 14 -36.39 -27.73 16.38
CA SER A 14 -36.11 -27.70 14.94
C SER A 14 -35.88 -26.28 14.39
N THR A 15 -35.48 -25.35 15.26
CA THR A 15 -35.21 -23.96 14.89
C THR A 15 -33.74 -23.80 14.56
N HIS A 16 -33.45 -23.19 13.41
CA HIS A 16 -32.09 -22.87 13.02
C HIS A 16 -31.74 -21.44 13.44
N ARG A 17 -30.50 -21.24 13.87
CA ARG A 17 -29.95 -19.92 14.20
C ARG A 17 -28.66 -19.68 13.42
N ALA A 18 -28.48 -18.46 12.95
CA ALA A 18 -27.27 -18.02 12.28
C ALA A 18 -26.68 -16.85 13.07
N LYS A 19 -25.41 -16.97 13.43
CA LYS A 19 -24.65 -15.94 14.14
C LYS A 19 -23.39 -15.59 13.38
N VAL A 20 -23.17 -14.30 13.15
CA VAL A 20 -21.95 -13.84 12.49
C VAL A 20 -20.77 -13.99 13.45
N ILE A 21 -19.75 -14.72 13.02
CA ILE A 21 -18.53 -14.93 13.79
C ILE A 21 -17.73 -13.63 13.79
N GLY A 22 -17.39 -13.13 14.99
CA GLY A 22 -16.77 -11.81 15.16
C GLY A 22 -17.75 -10.65 15.34
N CYS A 23 -19.07 -10.88 15.25
CA CYS A 23 -20.09 -9.84 15.47
C CYS A 23 -21.19 -10.33 16.42
N HIS A 24 -21.25 -9.76 17.63
CA HIS A 24 -22.27 -10.13 18.62
C HIS A 24 -23.65 -9.49 18.37
N LEU A 25 -23.74 -8.58 17.39
CA LEU A 25 -24.95 -7.81 17.10
C LEU A 25 -25.88 -8.51 16.10
N ILE A 26 -25.39 -9.55 15.41
CA ILE A 26 -26.16 -10.25 14.38
C ILE A 26 -26.32 -11.72 14.79
N GLU A 27 -27.53 -12.03 15.23
CA GLU A 27 -28.03 -13.39 15.42
C GLU A 27 -29.48 -13.44 14.92
N VAL A 28 -29.75 -14.32 13.95
CA VAL A 28 -31.09 -14.46 13.35
C VAL A 28 -31.58 -15.89 13.50
N SER A 29 -32.89 -16.07 13.65
CA SER A 29 -33.54 -17.37 13.63
C SER A 29 -34.27 -17.54 12.30
N PHE A 30 -34.18 -18.72 11.69
CA PHE A 30 -34.72 -18.97 10.36
C PHE A 30 -35.25 -20.39 10.23
N SER A 31 -36.13 -20.57 9.24
CA SER A 31 -36.74 -21.87 8.94
C SER A 31 -36.01 -22.57 7.80
N ASP A 32 -35.47 -21.78 6.86
CA ASP A 32 -34.73 -22.23 5.69
C ASP A 32 -33.38 -21.52 5.57
N LEU A 33 -32.36 -22.23 5.09
CA LEU A 33 -30.99 -21.73 5.05
C LEU A 33 -30.82 -20.49 4.15
N ASP A 34 -31.53 -20.43 3.03
CA ASP A 34 -31.44 -19.28 2.11
C ASP A 34 -32.08 -18.04 2.74
N GLU A 35 -33.16 -18.23 3.49
CA GLU A 35 -33.79 -17.18 4.31
C GLU A 35 -32.81 -16.65 5.37
N GLY A 36 -32.15 -17.55 6.12
CA GLY A 36 -31.16 -17.18 7.12
C GLY A 36 -29.98 -16.41 6.53
N VAL A 37 -29.46 -16.85 5.38
CA VAL A 37 -28.38 -16.16 4.67
C VAL A 37 -28.79 -14.77 4.20
N ALA A 38 -30.01 -14.61 3.69
CA ALA A 38 -30.53 -13.32 3.27
C ALA A 38 -30.66 -12.35 4.46
N GLN A 39 -31.26 -12.79 5.57
CA GLN A 39 -31.42 -11.97 6.77
C GLN A 39 -30.08 -11.54 7.38
N VAL A 40 -29.10 -12.45 7.46
CA VAL A 40 -27.74 -12.11 7.93
C VAL A 40 -27.08 -11.09 7.01
N ARG A 41 -27.22 -11.27 5.69
CA ARG A 41 -26.63 -10.35 4.70
C ARG A 41 -27.21 -8.96 4.81
N GLU A 42 -28.53 -8.83 4.95
CA GLU A 42 -29.19 -7.54 5.13
C GLU A 42 -28.73 -6.86 6.42
N ALA A 43 -28.68 -7.59 7.53
CA ALA A 43 -28.19 -7.07 8.81
C ALA A 43 -26.72 -6.62 8.75
N LEU A 44 -25.86 -7.39 8.07
CA LEU A 44 -24.47 -7.02 7.84
C LEU A 44 -24.37 -5.75 7.01
N ILE A 45 -25.12 -5.64 5.91
CA ILE A 45 -25.15 -4.45 5.06
C ILE A 45 -25.59 -3.24 5.88
N GLU A 46 -26.64 -3.36 6.70
CA GLU A 46 -27.14 -2.24 7.52
C GLU A 46 -26.07 -1.72 8.50
N LEU A 47 -25.43 -2.61 9.26
CA LEU A 47 -24.39 -2.21 10.23
C LEU A 47 -23.16 -1.64 9.53
N LEU A 48 -22.69 -2.27 8.45
CA LEU A 48 -21.56 -1.75 7.67
C LEU A 48 -21.88 -0.39 7.04
N SER A 49 -23.13 -0.16 6.63
CA SER A 49 -23.58 1.13 6.07
C SER A 49 -23.64 2.25 7.10
N ARG A 50 -23.77 1.91 8.39
CA ARG A 50 -23.68 2.87 9.50
C ARG A 50 -22.23 3.24 9.85
N GLY A 51 -21.25 2.55 9.26
CA GLY A 51 -19.83 2.72 9.56
C GLY A 51 -19.34 1.91 10.75
N ASP A 52 -20.09 0.88 11.19
CA ASP A 52 -19.62 -0.07 12.19
C ASP A 52 -18.48 -0.92 11.58
N ASP A 53 -17.32 -0.94 12.24
CA ASP A 53 -16.14 -1.69 11.77
C ASP A 53 -16.25 -3.17 12.17
N ILE A 54 -16.98 -3.94 11.35
CA ILE A 54 -17.18 -5.37 11.56
C ILE A 54 -16.14 -6.12 10.74
N LEU A 55 -15.19 -6.75 11.42
CA LEU A 55 -14.20 -7.63 10.78
C LEU A 55 -14.70 -9.08 10.80
N PRO A 56 -14.44 -9.88 9.75
CA PRO A 56 -14.68 -11.32 9.76
C PRO A 56 -13.93 -11.98 10.93
N GLY A 57 -14.63 -12.70 11.80
CA GLY A 57 -14.00 -13.39 12.92
C GLY A 57 -13.32 -14.70 12.50
N ASP A 58 -12.47 -15.21 13.39
CA ASP A 58 -11.72 -16.45 13.20
C ASP A 58 -12.59 -17.68 13.52
N VAL A 59 -12.75 -18.57 12.53
CA VAL A 59 -13.55 -19.80 12.67
C VAL A 59 -12.86 -20.81 13.59
N ASP A 60 -11.53 -20.84 13.60
CA ASP A 60 -10.75 -21.80 14.39
C ASP A 60 -10.88 -21.55 15.91
N SER A 61 -11.41 -20.39 16.29
CA SER A 61 -11.63 -19.99 17.69
C SER A 61 -12.96 -20.48 18.30
N ILE A 62 -13.79 -21.20 17.53
CA ILE A 62 -15.14 -21.59 17.94
C ILE A 62 -15.22 -23.09 18.23
N GLU A 63 -15.74 -23.44 19.40
CA GLU A 63 -16.16 -24.81 19.70
C GLU A 63 -17.45 -25.13 18.94
N MET A 64 -17.36 -26.08 18.00
CA MET A 64 -18.49 -26.53 17.19
C MET A 64 -19.00 -27.90 17.69
N SER A 65 -20.32 -28.05 17.73
CA SER A 65 -20.96 -29.36 17.86
C SER A 65 -20.99 -30.10 16.51
N GLU A 66 -21.24 -31.42 16.54
CA GLU A 66 -21.34 -32.23 15.31
C GLU A 66 -22.45 -31.77 14.34
N THR A 67 -23.43 -31.02 14.85
CA THR A 67 -24.57 -30.51 14.07
C THR A 67 -24.37 -29.10 13.55
N ASP A 68 -23.31 -28.42 13.97
CA ASP A 68 -23.05 -27.04 13.57
C ASP A 68 -22.41 -26.97 12.19
N ARG A 69 -22.71 -25.90 11.47
CA ARG A 69 -22.15 -25.64 10.15
C ARG A 69 -21.67 -24.21 10.08
N VAL A 70 -20.54 -23.99 9.42
CA VAL A 70 -20.08 -22.65 9.07
C VAL A 70 -20.36 -22.42 7.60
N ILE A 71 -21.03 -21.31 7.31
CA ILE A 71 -21.26 -20.82 5.95
C ILE A 71 -20.63 -19.44 5.81
N TYR A 72 -20.32 -19.06 4.58
CA TYR A 72 -19.76 -17.74 4.28
C TYR A 72 -20.80 -16.89 3.56
N VAL A 73 -21.09 -15.72 4.12
CA VAL A 73 -21.99 -14.74 3.52
C VAL A 73 -21.16 -13.66 2.85
N GLU A 74 -21.38 -13.48 1.55
CA GLU A 74 -20.74 -12.42 0.78
C GLU A 74 -21.51 -11.11 0.89
N VAL A 75 -20.78 -10.05 1.23
CA VAL A 75 -21.26 -8.67 1.21
C VAL A 75 -20.33 -7.85 0.32
N ASP A 76 -20.84 -7.29 -0.76
CA ASP A 76 -20.07 -6.43 -1.65
C ASP A 76 -20.10 -4.96 -1.18
N ASN A 77 -19.09 -4.20 -1.59
CA ASN A 77 -19.01 -2.78 -1.24
C ASN A 77 -20.10 -1.96 -1.95
N ALA A 78 -20.63 -2.46 -3.08
CA ALA A 78 -21.71 -1.81 -3.81
C ALA A 78 -23.01 -1.79 -2.98
N SER A 79 -23.41 -2.92 -2.38
CA SER A 79 -24.63 -3.01 -1.57
C SER A 79 -24.56 -2.17 -0.29
N ILE A 80 -23.38 -2.07 0.33
CA ILE A 80 -23.15 -1.17 1.47
C ILE A 80 -23.39 0.28 1.05
N LEU A 81 -22.84 0.70 -0.09
CA LEU A 81 -23.00 2.06 -0.61
C LEU A 81 -24.44 2.35 -1.04
N GLU A 82 -25.18 1.38 -1.57
CA GLU A 82 -26.59 1.56 -1.93
C GLU A 82 -27.49 1.74 -0.68
N ASN A 83 -27.17 1.08 0.44
CA ASN A 83 -27.91 1.22 1.69
C ASN A 83 -27.51 2.48 2.50
N THR A 84 -26.38 3.13 2.19
CA THR A 84 -26.06 4.49 2.69
C THR A 84 -26.99 5.61 2.16
N ALA A 85 -28.11 5.27 1.52
CA ALA A 85 -29.10 6.19 0.95
C ALA A 85 -29.76 7.19 1.94
N LYS A 86 -29.45 7.17 3.23
CA LYS A 86 -29.62 8.37 4.08
C LYS A 86 -28.43 9.30 3.86
N SER A 87 -28.43 9.99 2.72
CA SER A 87 -27.44 11.04 2.44
C SER A 87 -27.49 12.11 3.54
N GLU A 88 -26.45 12.19 4.36
CA GLU A 88 -26.38 13.20 5.41
C GLU A 88 -25.91 14.54 4.82
N LYS A 89 -26.66 15.60 5.07
CA LYS A 89 -26.27 16.94 4.65
C LYS A 89 -25.28 17.53 5.65
N VAL A 90 -24.01 17.54 5.27
CA VAL A 90 -22.94 18.15 6.07
C VAL A 90 -22.55 19.54 5.56
N THR A 91 -22.06 20.40 6.47
CA THR A 91 -21.49 21.71 6.13
C THR A 91 -19.98 21.65 6.29
N VAL A 92 -19.23 21.98 5.24
CA VAL A 92 -17.76 21.96 5.24
C VAL A 92 -17.20 23.31 4.84
N THR A 93 -16.10 23.72 5.48
CA THR A 93 -15.36 24.93 5.12
C THR A 93 -14.13 24.52 4.32
N LEU A 94 -14.00 25.05 3.10
CA LEU A 94 -12.88 24.77 2.21
C LEU A 94 -12.18 26.07 1.79
N PRO A 95 -10.86 26.03 1.51
CA PRO A 95 -10.17 27.18 0.92
C PRO A 95 -10.83 27.63 -0.38
N SER A 96 -11.01 28.94 -0.57
CA SER A 96 -11.71 29.51 -1.73
C SER A 96 -11.08 29.12 -3.07
N VAL A 97 -9.75 28.96 -3.11
CA VAL A 97 -9.00 28.50 -4.29
C VAL A 97 -9.36 27.05 -4.64
N LEU A 98 -9.58 26.20 -3.63
CA LEU A 98 -9.93 24.80 -3.82
C LEU A 98 -11.37 24.66 -4.34
N LEU A 99 -12.31 25.42 -3.78
CA LEU A 99 -13.70 25.46 -4.27
C LEU A 99 -13.77 25.82 -5.76
N LYS A 100 -13.04 26.85 -6.19
CA LYS A 100 -12.98 27.24 -7.61
C LYS A 100 -12.42 26.14 -8.52
N LYS A 101 -11.45 25.36 -8.03
CA LYS A 101 -10.91 24.22 -8.79
C LYS A 101 -11.95 23.12 -8.91
N ILE A 102 -12.62 22.77 -7.81
CA ILE A 102 -13.70 21.76 -7.80
C ILE A 102 -14.80 22.16 -8.79
N ASP A 103 -15.24 23.42 -8.73
CA ASP A 103 -16.29 23.95 -9.63
C ASP A 103 -15.91 23.78 -11.10
N LYS A 104 -14.71 24.24 -11.46
CA LYS A 104 -14.22 24.13 -12.84
C LYS A 104 -14.12 22.67 -13.29
N THR A 105 -13.70 21.77 -12.41
CA THR A 105 -13.60 20.34 -12.72
C THR A 105 -14.97 19.68 -12.87
N VAL A 106 -15.96 20.04 -12.05
CA VAL A 106 -17.34 19.55 -12.16
C VAL A 106 -18.00 20.08 -13.44
N GLU A 107 -17.82 21.37 -13.75
CA GLU A 107 -18.41 22.00 -14.94
C GLU A 107 -17.86 21.44 -16.27
N SER A 108 -16.57 21.08 -16.30
CA SER A 108 -15.89 20.59 -17.51
C SER A 108 -15.95 19.07 -17.71
N SER A 109 -16.50 18.32 -16.75
CA SER A 109 -16.45 16.86 -16.76
C SER A 109 -17.85 16.23 -16.84
N VAL A 110 -18.07 15.43 -17.88
CA VAL A 110 -19.30 14.62 -18.04
C VAL A 110 -19.41 13.55 -16.94
N ARG A 111 -18.31 13.25 -16.25
CA ARG A 111 -18.22 12.21 -15.21
C ARG A 111 -18.82 12.65 -13.87
N PHE A 112 -18.81 13.94 -13.56
CA PHE A 112 -19.21 14.45 -12.25
C PHE A 112 -20.49 15.26 -12.35
N LYS A 113 -21.58 14.77 -11.75
CA LYS A 113 -22.90 15.44 -11.83
C LYS A 113 -23.05 16.63 -10.87
N SER A 114 -22.26 16.68 -9.79
CA SER A 114 -22.34 17.72 -8.76
C SER A 114 -21.07 17.77 -7.90
N ARG A 115 -20.90 18.85 -7.11
CA ARG A 115 -19.83 18.96 -6.10
C ARG A 115 -19.83 17.80 -5.12
N SER A 116 -21.02 17.42 -4.61
CA SER A 116 -21.15 16.31 -3.67
C SER A 116 -20.75 14.98 -4.30
N ASN A 117 -21.12 14.75 -5.56
CA ASN A 117 -20.74 13.54 -6.29
C ASN A 117 -19.23 13.49 -6.56
N PHE A 118 -18.61 14.63 -6.88
CA PHE A 118 -17.16 14.74 -7.01
C PHE A 118 -16.44 14.44 -5.69
N LEU A 119 -16.90 15.02 -4.58
CA LEU A 119 -16.31 14.80 -3.25
C LEU A 119 -16.49 13.36 -2.78
N LEU A 120 -17.66 12.76 -3.03
CA LEU A 120 -17.91 11.36 -2.70
C LEU A 120 -16.96 10.43 -3.45
N GLN A 121 -16.84 10.56 -4.77
CA GLN A 121 -15.92 9.73 -5.56
C GLN A 121 -14.46 9.96 -5.17
N SER A 122 -14.09 11.21 -4.87
CA SER A 122 -12.73 11.53 -4.43
C SER A 122 -12.42 10.91 -3.07
N ALA A 123 -13.36 10.99 -2.13
CA ALA A 123 -13.24 10.38 -0.81
C ALA A 123 -13.20 8.84 -0.92
N GLN A 124 -14.07 8.23 -1.73
CA GLN A 124 -14.06 6.79 -1.99
C GLN A 124 -12.73 6.34 -2.59
N ASN A 125 -12.22 7.03 -3.62
CA ASN A 125 -10.92 6.68 -4.19
C ASN A 125 -9.80 6.80 -3.16
N MET A 126 -9.85 7.80 -2.28
CA MET A 126 -8.85 7.96 -1.21
C MET A 126 -8.99 6.85 -0.16
N LEU A 127 -10.21 6.51 0.25
CA LEU A 127 -10.49 5.43 1.19
C LEU A 127 -10.12 4.06 0.62
N THR A 128 -10.37 3.81 -0.67
CA THR A 128 -9.95 2.60 -1.38
C THR A 128 -8.43 2.52 -1.47
N LYS A 129 -7.75 3.63 -1.80
CA LYS A 129 -6.27 3.67 -1.76
C LYS A 129 -5.74 3.38 -0.35
N ILE A 130 -6.39 3.94 0.68
CA ILE A 130 -6.03 3.67 2.07
C ILE A 130 -6.33 2.21 2.44
N SER A 131 -7.45 1.63 1.99
CA SER A 131 -7.82 0.25 2.30
C SER A 131 -6.98 -0.76 1.54
N GLU A 132 -6.56 -0.47 0.31
CA GLU A 132 -5.57 -1.25 -0.46
C GLU A 132 -4.20 -1.15 0.19
N THR A 133 -3.81 0.04 0.67
CA THR A 133 -2.60 0.23 1.46
C THR A 133 -2.68 -0.51 2.81
N ARG A 134 -3.88 -0.58 3.41
CA ARG A 134 -4.18 -1.37 4.62
C ARG A 134 -4.21 -2.87 4.34
N ALA A 135 -4.73 -3.32 3.21
CA ALA A 135 -4.73 -4.72 2.77
C ALA A 135 -3.29 -5.21 2.48
N LEU A 136 -2.46 -4.33 1.92
CA LEU A 136 -1.02 -4.55 1.77
C LEU A 136 -0.28 -4.55 3.12
N SER A 137 -0.83 -3.93 4.17
CA SER A 137 -0.29 -3.93 5.54
C SER A 137 -1.01 -4.86 6.53
N SER A 138 -2.05 -5.58 6.12
CA SER A 138 -2.64 -6.68 6.88
C SER A 138 -2.12 -8.05 6.44
N MET A 139 -1.39 -8.13 5.31
CA MET A 139 -0.54 -9.28 4.97
C MET A 139 0.88 -9.23 5.57
N ASN A 140 1.29 -8.12 6.21
CA ASN A 140 2.56 -7.99 6.92
C ASN A 140 2.39 -7.03 8.10
N GLN A 141 2.64 -7.50 9.32
CA GLN A 141 2.55 -6.74 10.58
C GLN A 141 2.91 -5.25 10.40
N VAL A 142 1.93 -4.37 10.62
CA VAL A 142 2.06 -2.96 11.01
C VAL A 142 3.37 -2.30 10.57
N LEU A 143 3.38 -1.74 9.36
CA LEU A 143 4.30 -0.65 9.01
C LEU A 143 4.04 0.49 10.00
N SER A 144 4.79 0.51 11.10
CA SER A 144 4.95 1.68 11.95
C SER A 144 5.75 2.68 11.12
N ILE A 145 5.09 3.42 10.22
CA ILE A 145 5.76 4.31 9.26
C ILE A 145 6.62 5.31 10.05
N PRO A 146 7.96 5.17 10.06
CA PRO A 146 8.80 6.00 10.92
C PRO A 146 8.78 7.45 10.45
N ASN A 147 8.93 8.38 11.38
CA ASN A 147 9.43 9.72 11.06
C ASN A 147 10.85 9.56 10.51
N VAL A 148 11.09 9.99 9.28
CA VAL A 148 12.41 9.89 8.63
C VAL A 148 13.05 11.28 8.58
N PHE A 149 14.24 11.46 9.17
CA PHE A 149 14.97 12.74 9.10
C PHE A 149 15.64 12.96 7.73
N GLY A 150 15.93 11.87 6.99
CA GLY A 150 16.36 11.93 5.60
C GLY A 150 16.57 10.55 4.96
N LEU A 151 16.48 10.47 3.63
CA LEU A 151 16.66 9.22 2.87
C LEU A 151 18.03 8.56 3.10
N SER A 152 19.04 9.33 3.45
CA SER A 152 20.40 8.85 3.72
C SER A 152 20.53 8.05 5.02
N GLU A 153 19.55 8.15 5.92
CA GLU A 153 19.57 7.47 7.22
C GLU A 153 18.92 6.09 7.18
N LEU A 154 18.16 5.80 6.13
CA LEU A 154 17.50 4.51 5.96
C LEU A 154 18.56 3.40 5.78
N THR A 155 18.43 2.34 6.56
CA THR A 155 19.27 1.16 6.56
C THR A 155 18.50 -0.05 5.99
N PRO A 156 19.17 -1.11 5.50
CA PRO A 156 18.49 -2.31 5.02
C PRO A 156 17.54 -3.00 6.01
N LYS A 157 17.62 -2.66 7.31
CA LYS A 157 16.69 -3.15 8.33
C LYS A 157 15.35 -2.41 8.33
N ASP A 158 15.31 -1.20 7.77
CA ASP A 158 14.11 -0.38 7.68
C ASP A 158 13.26 -0.85 6.49
N GLU A 159 11.96 -1.04 6.69
CA GLU A 159 11.07 -1.48 5.60
C GLU A 159 11.01 -0.45 4.46
N LEU A 160 11.06 0.85 4.81
CA LEU A 160 11.14 1.96 3.87
C LEU A 160 12.40 1.91 2.99
N TYR A 161 13.48 1.25 3.43
CA TYR A 161 14.72 1.18 2.68
C TYR A 161 14.51 0.58 1.28
N PHE A 162 13.76 -0.51 1.21
CA PHE A 162 13.51 -1.17 -0.06
C PHE A 162 12.54 -0.39 -0.93
N ILE A 163 11.53 0.23 -0.32
CA ILE A 163 10.53 1.03 -1.02
C ILE A 163 11.19 2.21 -1.73
N TYR A 164 12.09 2.94 -1.04
CA TYR A 164 12.78 4.07 -1.68
C TYR A 164 13.74 3.62 -2.79
N LYS A 165 14.45 2.49 -2.62
CA LYS A 165 15.34 1.95 -3.68
C LYS A 165 14.55 1.56 -4.93
N ILE A 166 13.39 0.93 -4.75
CA ILE A 166 12.49 0.59 -5.86
C ILE A 166 11.97 1.86 -6.55
N ALA A 167 11.65 2.93 -5.80
CA ALA A 167 11.28 4.22 -6.36
C ALA A 167 12.40 4.86 -7.20
N TYR A 168 13.65 4.78 -6.76
CA TYR A 168 14.79 5.21 -7.58
C TYR A 168 14.89 4.42 -8.87
N ILE A 169 14.84 3.08 -8.79
CA ILE A 169 14.91 2.21 -9.97
C ILE A 169 13.77 2.54 -10.94
N HIS A 170 12.54 2.72 -10.43
CA HIS A 170 11.39 3.08 -11.24
C HIS A 170 11.62 4.36 -12.04
N LYS A 171 12.12 5.43 -11.40
CA LYS A 171 12.42 6.68 -12.10
C LYS A 171 13.43 6.48 -13.22
N PHE A 172 14.49 5.70 -12.98
CA PHE A 172 15.49 5.38 -14.00
C PHE A 172 14.93 4.57 -15.16
N ILE A 173 14.02 3.63 -14.89
CA ILE A 173 13.31 2.87 -15.95
C ILE A 173 12.46 3.82 -16.80
N GLU A 174 11.69 4.72 -16.17
CA GLU A 174 10.86 5.67 -16.91
C GLU A 174 11.71 6.63 -17.76
N ASP A 175 12.84 7.11 -17.24
CA ASP A 175 13.79 7.93 -17.99
C ASP A 175 14.40 7.17 -19.18
N ALA A 176 14.74 5.88 -18.98
CA ALA A 176 15.23 5.02 -20.04
C ALA A 176 14.19 4.82 -21.15
N LYS A 177 12.92 4.59 -20.79
CA LYS A 177 11.81 4.48 -21.76
C LYS A 177 11.62 5.76 -22.56
N GLU A 178 11.73 6.92 -21.93
CA GLU A 178 11.66 8.22 -22.63
C GLU A 178 12.78 8.37 -23.66
N SER A 179 13.97 7.87 -23.34
CA SER A 179 15.10 7.79 -24.27
C SER A 179 14.99 6.64 -25.28
N LYS A 180 13.87 5.90 -25.29
CA LYS A 180 13.61 4.71 -26.12
C LYS A 180 14.57 3.54 -25.86
N SER A 181 15.17 3.50 -24.68
CA SER A 181 15.89 2.32 -24.19
C SER A 181 14.91 1.36 -23.52
N ASN A 182 15.16 0.06 -23.68
CA ASN A 182 14.45 -1.01 -22.99
C ASN A 182 15.34 -1.74 -21.95
N THR A 183 16.44 -1.10 -21.58
CA THR A 183 17.41 -1.63 -20.63
C THR A 183 17.93 -0.54 -19.70
N ILE A 184 18.18 -0.92 -18.44
CA ILE A 184 19.03 -0.16 -17.52
C ILE A 184 20.06 -1.09 -16.89
N THR A 185 21.22 -0.54 -16.56
CA THR A 185 22.20 -1.22 -15.72
C THR A 185 22.15 -0.63 -14.31
N ILE A 186 22.03 -1.51 -13.32
CA ILE A 186 22.11 -1.19 -11.90
C ILE A 186 23.41 -1.78 -11.35
N THR A 187 24.20 -0.96 -10.65
CA THR A 187 25.39 -1.42 -9.94
C THR A 187 25.14 -1.36 -8.44
N LEU A 188 25.09 -2.53 -7.79
CA LEU A 188 25.10 -2.60 -6.33
C LEU A 188 26.53 -2.46 -5.84
N HIS A 189 26.74 -1.56 -4.89
CA HIS A 189 28.05 -1.22 -4.37
C HIS A 189 28.02 -1.24 -2.84
N ASN A 190 28.93 -1.98 -2.20
CA ASN A 190 29.04 -1.91 -0.75
C ASN A 190 29.74 -0.60 -0.32
N ARG A 191 29.11 0.20 0.53
CA ARG A 191 29.69 1.46 1.00
C ARG A 191 30.64 1.17 2.16
N THR A 192 31.94 1.14 1.88
CA THR A 192 32.96 1.08 2.94
C THR A 192 33.25 2.49 3.47
N SER A 193 33.69 2.62 4.72
CA SER A 193 34.14 3.92 5.29
C SER A 193 35.29 4.55 4.49
N ASP A 194 36.04 3.74 3.74
CA ASP A 194 37.12 4.17 2.84
C ASP A 194 36.62 4.72 1.49
N PHE A 195 35.32 4.68 1.23
CA PHE A 195 34.71 5.13 -0.03
C PHE A 195 35.18 6.54 -0.39
N ASN A 196 35.08 7.52 0.51
CA ASN A 196 35.49 8.89 0.21
C ASN A 196 37.00 9.08 -0.05
N ARG A 197 37.88 8.16 0.40
CA ARG A 197 39.34 8.25 0.20
C ARG A 197 39.81 7.67 -1.12
N ILE A 198 39.07 6.71 -1.68
CA ILE A 198 39.43 6.01 -2.92
C ILE A 198 38.92 6.77 -4.17
N HIS A 199 38.05 7.77 -3.97
CA HIS A 199 37.30 8.47 -5.01
C HIS A 199 38.03 9.58 -5.78
N SER A 200 39.30 9.88 -5.47
CA SER A 200 40.05 10.92 -6.18
C SER A 200 40.73 10.44 -7.48
N GLY A 201 40.55 9.18 -7.90
CA GLY A 201 41.27 8.67 -9.08
C GLY A 201 40.64 7.50 -9.86
N ILE A 202 39.49 6.95 -9.43
CA ILE A 202 38.82 5.87 -10.15
C ILE A 202 37.74 6.47 -11.05
N GLN A 203 37.99 6.53 -12.37
CA GLN A 203 36.92 6.65 -13.37
C GLN A 203 36.08 5.37 -13.29
N TYR A 204 34.90 5.47 -12.68
CA TYR A 204 33.95 4.36 -12.66
C TYR A 204 33.41 4.14 -14.08
N PRO A 205 33.62 2.96 -14.69
CA PRO A 205 33.23 2.69 -16.07
C PRO A 205 31.75 2.29 -16.20
N PHE A 206 30.88 2.74 -15.30
CA PHE A 206 29.51 2.26 -15.24
C PHE A 206 28.53 3.32 -15.71
N ASP A 207 28.02 3.14 -16.92
CA ASP A 207 26.78 3.76 -17.37
C ASP A 207 25.63 3.10 -16.60
N GLY A 208 25.04 3.79 -15.61
CA GLY A 208 23.88 3.25 -14.89
C GLY A 208 23.60 3.79 -13.50
N LEU A 209 22.57 3.22 -12.86
CA LEU A 209 22.14 3.54 -11.50
C LEU A 209 23.05 2.84 -10.49
N VAL A 210 23.70 3.59 -9.59
CA VAL A 210 24.48 3.02 -8.49
C VAL A 210 23.64 2.99 -7.22
N LEU A 211 23.48 1.80 -6.64
CA LEU A 211 22.82 1.61 -5.34
C LEU A 211 23.83 1.20 -4.30
N PHE A 212 24.02 2.06 -3.30
CA PHE A 212 24.83 1.74 -2.14
C PHE A 212 24.09 0.82 -1.17
N CYS A 213 24.78 -0.19 -0.67
CA CYS A 213 24.36 -1.10 0.39
C CYS A 213 25.48 -1.31 1.41
N ASN A 214 25.19 -1.88 2.57
CA ASN A 214 26.22 -2.25 3.54
C ASN A 214 26.87 -3.60 3.16
N ASP A 215 28.07 -3.86 3.70
CA ASP A 215 28.94 -5.00 3.33
C ASP A 215 28.29 -6.40 3.43
N TRP A 216 27.25 -6.55 4.25
CA TRP A 216 26.65 -7.85 4.58
C TRP A 216 25.40 -8.21 3.76
N ASP A 217 24.94 -7.31 2.89
CA ASP A 217 23.59 -7.40 2.32
C ASP A 217 23.54 -7.44 0.78
N LEU A 218 24.66 -7.60 0.07
CA LEU A 218 24.67 -7.54 -1.40
C LEU A 218 23.81 -8.63 -2.04
N GLU A 219 23.98 -9.88 -1.61
CA GLU A 219 23.24 -11.01 -2.17
C GLU A 219 21.75 -10.93 -1.78
N PHE A 220 21.47 -10.56 -0.53
CA PHE A 220 20.11 -10.36 -0.04
C PHE A 220 19.38 -9.25 -0.81
N LEU A 221 20.03 -8.10 -1.00
CA LEU A 221 19.50 -6.99 -1.78
C LEU A 221 19.30 -7.41 -3.24
N PHE A 222 20.25 -8.14 -3.82
CA PHE A 222 20.13 -8.69 -5.16
C PHE A 222 18.87 -9.56 -5.30
N GLU A 223 18.72 -10.59 -4.47
CA GLU A 223 17.59 -11.51 -4.56
C GLU A 223 16.25 -10.81 -4.32
N LYS A 224 16.20 -9.87 -3.37
CA LYS A 224 14.99 -9.09 -3.10
C LYS A 224 14.61 -8.17 -4.27
N LEU A 225 15.58 -7.47 -4.88
CA LEU A 225 15.34 -6.64 -6.06
C LEU A 225 14.91 -7.48 -7.26
N LYS A 226 15.61 -8.60 -7.50
CA LYS A 226 15.28 -9.53 -8.57
C LYS A 226 13.86 -10.08 -8.41
N GLY A 227 13.47 -10.47 -7.20
CA GLY A 227 12.12 -10.94 -6.90
C GLY A 227 11.05 -9.90 -7.25
N VAL A 228 11.24 -8.66 -6.81
CA VAL A 228 10.29 -7.57 -7.10
C VAL A 228 10.23 -7.27 -8.60
N LEU A 229 11.37 -7.12 -9.26
CA LEU A 229 11.44 -6.81 -10.70
C LEU A 229 10.81 -7.92 -11.55
N ASN A 230 11.16 -9.17 -11.29
CA ASN A 230 10.58 -10.32 -12.00
C ASN A 230 9.07 -10.43 -11.78
N SER A 231 8.57 -10.16 -10.56
CA SER A 231 7.13 -10.16 -10.28
C SER A 231 6.35 -9.08 -11.05
N LYS A 232 7.04 -8.08 -11.57
CA LYS A 232 6.49 -6.99 -12.39
C LYS A 232 6.75 -7.16 -13.88
N GLY A 233 7.28 -8.32 -14.29
CA GLY A 233 7.53 -8.66 -15.69
C GLY A 233 8.91 -8.23 -16.22
N PHE A 234 9.75 -7.60 -15.40
CA PHE A 234 11.10 -7.22 -15.79
C PHE A 234 12.02 -8.42 -15.75
N ASN A 235 12.91 -8.54 -16.72
CA ASN A 235 13.95 -9.56 -16.73
C ASN A 235 15.23 -9.00 -16.10
N VAL A 236 15.80 -9.74 -15.15
CA VAL A 236 17.01 -9.33 -14.42
C VAL A 236 18.14 -10.31 -14.64
N ILE A 237 19.21 -9.84 -15.29
CA ILE A 237 20.42 -10.60 -15.55
C ILE A 237 21.49 -10.19 -14.53
N LYS A 238 21.95 -11.16 -13.73
CA LYS A 238 23.06 -10.96 -12.79
C LYS A 238 24.38 -10.96 -13.56
N GLY A 239 25.12 -9.87 -13.47
CA GLY A 239 26.48 -9.77 -13.99
C GLY A 239 27.52 -10.44 -13.09
N GLU A 240 28.79 -10.27 -13.42
CA GLU A 240 29.90 -10.78 -12.59
C GLU A 240 30.06 -9.95 -11.31
N LEU A 241 30.27 -10.63 -10.17
CA LEU A 241 30.68 -9.99 -8.92
C LEU A 241 32.16 -9.63 -9.02
N ARG A 242 32.46 -8.32 -8.97
CA ARG A 242 33.85 -7.85 -8.96
C ARG A 242 34.26 -7.45 -7.55
N ARG A 243 35.45 -7.88 -7.14
CA ARG A 243 36.02 -7.56 -5.84
C ARG A 243 37.36 -6.85 -6.00
N SER A 244 37.51 -5.71 -5.33
CA SER A 244 38.77 -4.96 -5.20
C SER A 244 39.01 -4.65 -3.73
N GLY A 245 39.80 -5.49 -3.06
CA GLY A 245 40.01 -5.41 -1.62
C GLY A 245 38.72 -5.62 -0.82
N LYS A 246 38.31 -4.58 -0.07
CA LYS A 246 37.06 -4.54 0.70
C LYS A 246 35.85 -4.06 -0.12
N ILE A 247 36.05 -3.67 -1.38
CA ILE A 247 34.98 -3.19 -2.24
C ILE A 247 34.48 -4.34 -3.10
N PHE A 248 33.16 -4.43 -3.21
CA PHE A 248 32.40 -5.38 -4.01
C PHE A 248 31.41 -4.62 -4.89
N HIS A 249 31.33 -5.03 -6.14
CA HIS A 249 30.39 -4.51 -7.11
C HIS A 249 29.65 -5.65 -7.77
N GLN A 250 28.33 -5.61 -7.73
CA GLN A 250 27.47 -6.54 -8.44
C GLN A 250 26.68 -5.76 -9.49
N ARG A 251 26.91 -6.08 -10.76
CA ARG A 251 26.12 -5.53 -11.87
C ARG A 251 24.82 -6.31 -12.02
N LEU A 252 23.74 -5.61 -12.31
CA LEU A 252 22.45 -6.16 -12.73
C LEU A 252 22.04 -5.43 -14.01
N ASP A 253 21.73 -6.18 -15.05
CA ASP A 253 21.09 -5.63 -16.24
C ASP A 253 19.60 -5.95 -16.17
N VAL A 254 18.77 -4.91 -16.25
CA VAL A 254 17.31 -5.02 -16.15
C VAL A 254 16.73 -4.66 -17.50
N THR A 255 16.00 -5.59 -18.12
CA THR A 255 15.36 -5.41 -19.43
C THR A 255 13.86 -5.62 -19.34
N TRP A 256 13.12 -5.06 -20.29
CA TRP A 256 11.66 -5.21 -20.41
C TRP A 256 11.20 -5.20 -21.87
N ASP A 257 10.08 -5.87 -22.15
CA ASP A 257 9.55 -6.04 -23.52
C ASP A 257 8.30 -5.18 -23.79
N GLU A 258 7.55 -4.79 -22.76
CA GLU A 258 6.30 -4.02 -22.87
C GLU A 258 6.37 -2.69 -22.07
N ASP A 259 5.31 -1.87 -22.11
CA ASP A 259 5.15 -0.64 -21.30
C ASP A 259 4.89 -0.91 -19.80
N GLN A 260 5.55 -1.93 -19.25
CA GLN A 260 5.39 -2.39 -17.87
C GLN A 260 5.81 -1.31 -16.88
N LYS A 261 5.00 -1.03 -15.86
CA LYS A 261 5.38 -0.11 -14.78
C LYS A 261 5.88 -0.88 -13.57
N LEU A 262 7.08 -0.53 -13.08
CA LEU A 262 7.61 -1.08 -11.83
C LEU A 262 6.76 -0.65 -10.62
N ILE A 263 6.32 0.61 -10.62
CA ILE A 263 5.47 1.19 -9.58
C ILE A 263 4.19 1.71 -10.21
N THR A 264 3.06 1.39 -9.59
CA THR A 264 1.77 2.01 -9.90
C THR A 264 1.64 3.30 -9.10
N THR A 265 1.75 4.45 -9.77
CA THR A 265 1.58 5.77 -9.16
C THR A 265 0.97 6.76 -10.16
N ASP A 266 0.19 7.70 -9.64
CA ASP A 266 -0.36 8.84 -10.40
C ASP A 266 0.67 9.98 -10.53
N ILE A 267 1.82 9.86 -9.87
CA ILE A 267 2.90 10.85 -9.92
C ILE A 267 3.62 10.75 -11.27
N GLU A 268 3.54 11.82 -12.05
CA GLU A 268 4.25 11.94 -13.32
C GLU A 268 5.77 12.11 -13.09
N THR A 269 6.54 11.05 -13.35
CA THR A 269 8.02 11.03 -13.25
C THR A 269 8.69 12.16 -14.05
N LYS A 270 8.13 12.53 -15.21
CA LYS A 270 8.60 13.59 -16.11
C LYS A 270 8.77 14.96 -15.46
N LYS A 271 8.03 15.23 -14.37
CA LYS A 271 8.10 16.51 -13.65
C LYS A 271 9.38 16.68 -12.83
N TYR A 272 10.17 15.62 -12.68
CA TYR A 272 11.32 15.59 -11.79
C TYR A 272 12.63 15.48 -12.56
N THR A 273 13.45 16.53 -12.47
CA THR A 273 14.84 16.53 -12.95
C THR A 273 15.73 15.63 -12.11
N PHE A 274 15.43 15.49 -10.81
CA PHE A 274 16.21 14.69 -9.87
C PHE A 274 15.36 13.57 -9.29
N SER A 275 15.87 12.34 -9.33
CA SER A 275 15.18 11.15 -8.82
C SER A 275 14.84 11.26 -7.33
N THR A 276 15.66 11.96 -6.54
CA THR A 276 15.42 12.17 -5.10
C THR A 276 14.06 12.82 -4.82
N ARG A 277 13.70 13.87 -5.57
CA ARG A 277 12.41 14.57 -5.36
C ARG A 277 11.22 13.71 -5.76
N PHE A 278 11.35 12.93 -6.83
CA PHE A 278 10.33 11.95 -7.21
C PHE A 278 10.13 10.92 -6.09
N VAL A 279 11.24 10.42 -5.52
CA VAL A 279 11.21 9.42 -4.45
C VAL A 279 10.57 9.99 -3.18
N GLU A 280 10.90 11.22 -2.80
CA GLU A 280 10.27 11.92 -1.66
C GLU A 280 8.76 12.06 -1.87
N ASP A 281 8.32 12.61 -3.00
CA ASP A 281 6.89 12.77 -3.29
C ASP A 281 6.15 11.43 -3.38
N TYR A 282 6.82 10.40 -3.91
CA TYR A 282 6.28 9.04 -3.92
C TYR A 282 6.11 8.49 -2.50
N LEU A 283 7.12 8.63 -1.64
CA LEU A 283 7.03 8.20 -0.25
C LEU A 283 5.98 9.00 0.54
N ILE A 284 5.87 10.31 0.31
CA ILE A 284 4.79 11.14 0.87
C ILE A 284 3.42 10.63 0.43
N SER A 285 3.27 10.22 -0.84
CA SER A 285 2.02 9.64 -1.34
C SER A 285 1.65 8.30 -0.68
N LEU A 286 2.64 7.61 -0.10
CA LEU A 286 2.46 6.41 0.71
C LEU A 286 2.26 6.72 2.22
N GLY A 287 2.22 8.01 2.59
CA GLY A 287 2.02 8.45 3.99
C GLY A 287 3.32 8.59 4.80
N VAL A 288 4.49 8.63 4.17
CA VAL A 288 5.76 8.90 4.86
C VAL A 288 5.90 10.38 5.15
N PHE A 289 6.26 10.71 6.41
CA PHE A 289 6.55 12.08 6.83
C PHE A 289 8.05 12.29 6.99
N PHE A 290 8.58 13.30 6.30
CA PHE A 290 9.95 13.75 6.48
C PHE A 290 10.00 14.82 7.58
N VAL A 291 10.80 14.60 8.62
CA VAL A 291 11.01 15.59 9.68
C VAL A 291 12.14 16.51 9.24
N ASP A 292 11.79 17.75 8.93
CA ASP A 292 12.77 18.76 8.54
C ASP A 292 13.61 19.15 9.77
N ASP A 293 14.93 18.98 9.68
CA ASP A 293 15.92 19.23 10.76
C ASP A 293 15.88 20.70 11.26
N LYS A 294 15.21 21.59 10.51
CA LYS A 294 15.03 23.01 10.83
C LYS A 294 13.73 23.34 11.58
N MET A 295 12.80 22.41 11.70
CA MET A 295 11.63 22.60 12.55
C MET A 295 11.91 21.97 13.91
N SER A 296 12.26 22.80 14.89
CA SER A 296 12.18 22.41 16.29
C SER A 296 10.79 21.83 16.54
N VAL A 297 10.70 20.51 16.68
CA VAL A 297 9.44 19.83 17.04
C VAL A 297 8.98 20.48 18.34
N PRO A 298 7.79 21.12 18.38
CA PRO A 298 7.25 21.67 19.61
C PRO A 298 7.24 20.56 20.68
N GLU A 299 7.74 20.84 21.89
CA GLU A 299 7.92 19.84 22.96
C GLU A 299 6.66 19.00 23.24
N ASN A 300 5.49 19.55 22.93
CA ASN A 300 4.17 18.93 23.05
C ASN A 300 3.81 17.90 21.97
N LEU A 301 4.66 17.68 20.94
CA LEU A 301 4.51 16.64 19.92
C LEU A 301 5.56 15.53 20.03
N ARG A 302 6.48 15.62 21.00
CA ARG A 302 7.28 14.45 21.40
C ARG A 302 6.35 13.51 22.13
N LEU A 303 5.89 12.45 21.44
CA LEU A 303 5.29 11.30 22.10
C LEU A 303 6.28 10.80 23.14
N SER A 304 5.99 11.09 24.41
CA SER A 304 6.71 10.52 25.53
C SER A 304 6.52 9.02 25.46
N SER A 305 7.61 8.29 25.20
CA SER A 305 7.67 6.86 25.51
C SER A 305 7.57 6.70 27.01
N VAL A 306 6.34 6.62 27.52
CA VAL A 306 6.04 6.20 28.88
C VAL A 306 4.87 5.22 28.80
N LEU A 307 5.26 3.94 28.99
CA LEU A 307 4.53 2.68 29.20
C LEU A 307 4.56 1.71 28.00
#